data_AF-A0A183KL02-F1
#
_entry.id   AF-A0A183KL02-F1
#
_cell.length_a   1.000
_cell.length_b   1.000
_cell.length_c   1.000
_cell.angle_alpha   90.00
_cell.angle_beta   90.00
_cell.angle_gamma   90.00
#
_symmetry.space_group_name_H-M   'P 1'
#
loop_
_entity.id
_entity.type
_entity.pdbx_description
1 polymer ?
#
loop_
_entity_poly.entity_id
_entity_poly.type
_entity_poly.pdbx_seq_one_letter_code
_entity_poly.pdbx_strand_id
1 'polypeptide(L)'
;MSGALTGSQTNGAHGLQFLMKLSHETVTIELKNGTQVHGSIAGVDVSMNTHMRSVTLTLKNRDAINLDTLTVRGNNIRYFILPESLPLDTLLIDEGPPKRKPGREERPTIRGRGRGLVRGRGRGGPRGRGRGPPMRY
;
A
#
# COMPACT_ATOMS: atom_id res chain seq x y z
N MET A 1 18.17 -18.75 -34.23
CA MET A 1 18.13 -17.67 -33.21
C MET A 1 16.70 -17.54 -32.74
N SER A 2 16.38 -18.17 -31.60
CA SER A 2 15.05 -18.15 -30.98
C SER A 2 15.06 -17.10 -29.87
N GLY A 3 14.05 -16.24 -29.85
CA GLY A 3 13.90 -15.19 -28.85
C GLY A 3 12.42 -14.81 -28.75
N ALA A 4 11.62 -15.71 -28.20
CA ALA A 4 10.27 -15.39 -27.77
C ALA A 4 10.35 -14.54 -26.49
N LEU A 5 10.08 -13.24 -26.61
CA LEU A 5 9.74 -12.41 -25.46
C LEU A 5 8.24 -12.59 -25.20
N THR A 6 7.93 -13.47 -24.25
CA THR A 6 6.62 -13.60 -23.65
C THR A 6 6.30 -12.31 -22.90
N GLY A 7 5.60 -11.38 -23.56
CA GLY A 7 4.91 -10.30 -22.88
C GLY A 7 3.74 -10.91 -22.11
N SER A 8 3.92 -11.14 -20.81
CA SER A 8 2.80 -11.41 -19.92
C SER A 8 1.96 -10.13 -19.84
N GLN A 9 0.94 -10.04 -20.69
CA GLN A 9 -0.11 -9.04 -20.57
C GLN A 9 -0.82 -9.25 -19.23
N THR A 10 -0.48 -8.43 -18.23
CA THR A 10 -1.26 -8.30 -17.00
C THR A 10 -2.47 -7.41 -17.27
N ASN A 11 -3.38 -7.83 -18.15
CA ASN A 11 -4.58 -7.07 -18.52
C ASN A 11 -5.64 -6.99 -17.40
N GLY A 12 -5.32 -7.40 -16.17
CA GLY A 12 -6.27 -7.45 -15.05
C GLY A 12 -6.12 -6.31 -14.02
N ALA A 13 -5.03 -5.55 -14.03
CA ALA A 13 -4.71 -4.61 -12.93
C ALA A 13 -5.24 -3.18 -13.14
N HIS A 14 -5.51 -2.79 -14.38
CA HIS A 14 -5.81 -1.39 -14.73
C HIS A 14 -7.11 -0.87 -14.10
N GLY A 15 -8.15 -1.72 -14.00
CA GLY A 15 -9.44 -1.30 -13.46
C GLY A 15 -9.42 -1.01 -11.96
N LEU A 16 -8.67 -1.79 -11.17
CA LEU A 16 -8.58 -1.57 -9.73
C LEU A 16 -7.74 -0.34 -9.39
N GLN A 17 -6.64 -0.13 -10.11
CA GLN A 17 -5.79 1.04 -9.93
C GLN A 17 -6.51 2.33 -10.31
N PHE A 18 -7.37 2.28 -11.33
CA PHE A 18 -8.28 3.36 -11.66
C PHE A 18 -9.24 3.70 -10.51
N LEU A 19 -9.90 2.71 -9.90
CA LEU A 19 -10.85 2.95 -8.79
C LEU A 19 -10.19 3.64 -7.59
N MET A 20 -8.93 3.31 -7.29
CA MET A 20 -8.18 3.97 -6.21
C MET A 20 -7.91 5.46 -6.48
N LYS A 21 -7.92 5.90 -7.76
CA LYS A 21 -7.76 7.31 -8.13
C LYS A 21 -9.05 8.14 -8.02
N LEU A 22 -10.21 7.50 -7.81
CA LEU A 22 -11.51 8.20 -7.70
C LEU A 22 -11.71 8.94 -6.37
N SER A 23 -10.65 9.18 -5.59
CA SER A 23 -10.77 9.93 -4.35
C SER A 23 -11.28 11.34 -4.63
N HIS A 24 -12.22 11.79 -3.81
CA HIS A 24 -12.94 13.06 -3.91
C HIS A 24 -14.00 13.14 -5.03
N GLU A 25 -14.13 12.11 -5.86
CA GLU A 25 -15.19 12.05 -6.86
C GLU A 25 -16.53 11.68 -6.22
N THR A 26 -17.60 12.35 -6.65
CA THR A 26 -18.97 12.01 -6.25
C THR A 26 -19.51 10.98 -7.22
N VAL A 27 -19.90 9.81 -6.70
CA VAL A 27 -20.35 8.68 -7.52
C VAL A 27 -21.65 8.11 -6.97
N THR A 28 -22.29 7.25 -7.75
CA THR A 28 -23.32 6.34 -7.25
C THR A 28 -22.82 4.90 -7.32
N ILE A 29 -22.99 4.14 -6.24
CA ILE A 29 -22.62 2.73 -6.15
C ILE A 29 -23.90 1.92 -6.01
N GLU A 30 -24.09 0.93 -6.88
CA GLU A 30 -25.14 -0.07 -6.70
C GLU A 30 -24.57 -1.33 -6.04
N LEU A 31 -25.23 -1.80 -4.99
CA LEU A 31 -24.89 -3.03 -4.29
C LEU A 31 -25.66 -4.22 -4.87
N LYS A 32 -25.13 -5.43 -4.67
CA LYS A 32 -25.74 -6.68 -5.14
C LYS A 32 -27.17 -6.91 -4.64
N ASN A 33 -27.54 -6.32 -3.51
CA ASN A 33 -28.89 -6.41 -2.94
C ASN A 33 -29.86 -5.33 -3.49
N GLY A 34 -29.43 -4.50 -4.45
CA GLY A 34 -30.21 -3.41 -5.04
C GLY A 34 -30.23 -2.13 -4.20
N THR A 35 -29.41 -2.03 -3.15
CA THR A 35 -29.20 -0.77 -2.43
C THR A 35 -28.35 0.17 -3.28
N GLN A 36 -28.72 1.45 -3.32
CA GLN A 36 -27.95 2.49 -3.97
C GLN A 36 -27.29 3.38 -2.92
N VAL A 37 -26.02 3.70 -3.14
CA VAL A 37 -25.22 4.58 -2.29
C VAL A 37 -24.71 5.73 -3.15
N HIS A 38 -25.19 6.93 -2.90
CA HIS A 38 -24.70 8.13 -3.57
C HIS A 38 -23.86 8.96 -2.61
N GLY A 39 -22.71 9.49 -3.04
CA GLY A 39 -21.87 10.34 -2.20
C GLY A 39 -20.45 10.51 -2.72
N SER A 40 -19.63 11.23 -1.97
CA SER A 40 -18.23 11.50 -2.33
C SER A 40 -17.30 10.43 -1.78
N ILE A 41 -16.43 9.90 -2.63
CA ILE A 41 -15.42 8.91 -2.23
C ILE A 41 -14.34 9.59 -1.39
N ALA A 42 -14.08 9.06 -0.20
CA ALA A 42 -12.93 9.42 0.62
C ALA A 42 -11.69 8.55 0.29
N GLY A 43 -11.90 7.33 -0.19
CA GLY A 43 -10.83 6.45 -0.67
C GLY A 43 -11.36 5.06 -1.03
N VAL A 44 -10.60 4.36 -1.88
CA VAL A 44 -10.88 2.97 -2.29
C VAL A 44 -9.62 2.14 -2.05
N ASP A 45 -9.78 0.94 -1.49
CA ASP A 45 -8.67 0.01 -1.28
C ASP A 45 -8.57 -1.06 -2.38
N VAL A 46 -7.54 -1.91 -2.29
CA VAL A 46 -7.29 -3.01 -3.25
C VAL A 46 -8.37 -4.10 -3.24
N SER A 47 -9.18 -4.18 -2.18
CA SER A 47 -10.34 -5.09 -2.09
C SER A 47 -11.63 -4.42 -2.56
N MET A 48 -11.54 -3.22 -3.13
CA MET A 48 -12.65 -2.34 -3.50
C MET A 48 -13.53 -1.94 -2.31
N ASN A 49 -13.04 -1.99 -1.06
CA ASN A 49 -13.76 -1.32 0.00
C ASN A 49 -13.71 0.18 -0.25
N THR A 50 -14.88 0.80 -0.27
CA THR A 50 -15.03 2.22 -0.59
C THR A 50 -15.46 2.94 0.66
N HIS A 51 -14.64 3.90 1.09
CA HIS A 51 -14.99 4.83 2.15
C HIS A 51 -15.63 6.06 1.50
N MET A 52 -16.78 6.49 2.00
CA MET A 52 -17.55 7.60 1.44
C MET A 52 -17.96 8.61 2.53
N ARG A 53 -18.20 9.85 2.10
CA ARG A 53 -18.70 10.97 2.92
C ARG A 53 -19.89 11.64 2.23
N SER A 54 -20.71 12.35 3.01
CA SER A 54 -21.90 13.06 2.53
C SER A 54 -22.80 12.14 1.71
N VAL A 55 -23.25 11.05 2.35
CA VAL A 55 -23.85 9.90 1.68
C VAL A 55 -25.38 9.96 1.75
N THR A 56 -26.02 9.71 0.62
CA THR A 56 -27.44 9.37 0.53
C THR A 56 -27.57 7.88 0.21
N LEU A 57 -28.13 7.13 1.15
CA LEU A 57 -28.36 5.69 1.07
C LEU A 57 -29.82 5.42 0.75
N THR A 58 -30.08 4.74 -0.36
CA THR A 58 -31.43 4.32 -0.77
C THR A 58 -31.51 2.80 -0.78
N LEU A 59 -32.14 2.22 0.24
CA LEU A 59 -32.42 0.79 0.27
C LEU A 59 -33.47 0.46 -0.78
N LYS A 60 -33.41 -0.76 -1.34
CA LYS A 60 -34.40 -1.21 -2.32
C LYS A 60 -35.81 -1.03 -1.78
N ASN A 61 -36.64 -0.28 -2.51
CA ASN A 61 -38.04 0.01 -2.18
C ASN A 61 -38.24 0.74 -0.84
N ARG A 62 -37.28 1.55 -0.40
CA ARG A 62 -37.41 2.41 0.79
C ARG A 62 -36.94 3.83 0.48
N ASP A 63 -37.30 4.73 1.38
CA ASP A 63 -36.87 6.13 1.31
C ASP A 63 -35.37 6.28 1.54
N ALA A 64 -34.83 7.41 1.05
CA ALA A 64 -33.44 7.77 1.18
C ALA A 64 -33.08 8.17 2.62
N ILE A 65 -31.89 7.76 3.06
CA ILE A 65 -31.32 8.06 4.38
C ILE A 65 -30.01 8.80 4.18
N ASN A 66 -29.84 9.95 4.84
CA ASN A 66 -28.60 10.71 4.81
C ASN A 66 -27.65 10.24 5.93
N LEU A 67 -26.38 10.09 5.60
CA LEU A 67 -25.31 9.66 6.49
C LEU A 67 -24.07 10.54 6.27
N ASP A 68 -23.38 10.92 7.34
CA ASP A 68 -22.14 11.69 7.21
C ASP A 68 -21.02 10.88 6.57
N THR A 69 -20.93 9.60 6.93
CA THR A 69 -19.92 8.67 6.41
C THR A 69 -20.52 7.26 6.24
N LEU A 70 -20.00 6.52 5.27
CA LEU A 70 -20.33 5.10 5.05
C LEU A 70 -19.11 4.37 4.50
N THR A 71 -18.90 3.13 4.91
CA THR A 71 -17.95 2.23 4.26
C THR A 71 -18.70 1.08 3.60
N VAL A 72 -18.50 0.91 2.30
CA VAL A 72 -19.07 -0.17 1.51
C VAL A 72 -18.00 -1.25 1.35
N ARG A 73 -18.34 -2.50 1.67
CA ARG A 73 -17.45 -3.65 1.45
C ARG A 73 -17.41 -4.01 -0.04
N GLY A 74 -16.22 -4.13 -0.61
CA GLY A 74 -16.05 -4.27 -2.06
C GLY A 74 -16.70 -5.51 -2.67
N ASN A 75 -16.78 -6.61 -1.91
CA ASN A 75 -17.45 -7.84 -2.36
C ASN A 75 -18.96 -7.69 -2.59
N ASN A 76 -19.58 -6.66 -2.01
CA ASN A 76 -21.01 -6.37 -2.13
C ASN A 76 -21.31 -5.37 -3.26
N ILE A 77 -20.29 -4.76 -3.86
CA ILE A 77 -20.45 -3.81 -4.96
C ILE A 77 -20.83 -4.57 -6.23
N ARG A 78 -21.81 -4.03 -6.97
CA ARG A 78 -22.18 -4.50 -8.31
C ARG A 78 -21.47 -3.67 -9.38
N TYR A 79 -21.61 -2.35 -9.32
CA TYR A 79 -20.91 -1.40 -10.20
C TYR A 79 -20.89 0.01 -9.61
N PHE A 80 -20.03 0.85 -10.18
CA PHE A 80 -19.99 2.29 -9.97
C PHE A 80 -20.64 3.00 -11.15
N ILE A 81 -21.39 4.06 -10.88
CA ILE A 81 -21.87 5.04 -11.85
C ILE A 81 -20.99 6.27 -11.65
N LEU A 82 -20.20 6.58 -12.68
CA LEU A 82 -19.23 7.67 -12.67
C LEU A 82 -19.86 8.95 -13.24
N PRO A 83 -19.44 10.14 -12.79
CA PRO A 83 -19.79 11.39 -13.44
C PRO A 83 -19.34 11.40 -14.91
N GLU A 84 -20.16 11.96 -15.79
CA GLU A 84 -19.80 12.10 -17.21
C GLU A 84 -18.60 13.03 -17.43
N SER A 85 -18.36 13.96 -16.51
CA SER A 85 -17.25 14.90 -16.54
C SER A 85 -15.92 14.33 -16.07
N LEU A 86 -15.87 13.05 -15.66
CA LEU A 86 -14.66 12.43 -15.14
C LEU A 86 -13.65 12.20 -16.29
N PRO A 87 -12.41 12.73 -16.23
CA PRO A 87 -11.44 12.61 -17.31
C PRO A 87 -10.81 11.20 -17.36
N LEU A 88 -11.54 10.24 -17.92
CA LEU A 88 -11.16 8.82 -17.98
C LEU A 88 -9.80 8.61 -18.65
N ASP A 89 -9.52 9.33 -19.74
CA ASP A 89 -8.26 9.18 -20.49
C ASP A 89 -7.02 9.46 -19.64
N THR A 90 -7.15 10.35 -18.65
CA THR A 90 -6.04 10.69 -17.75
C THR A 90 -5.94 9.67 -16.60
N LEU A 91 -7.08 9.22 -16.08
CA LEU A 91 -7.14 8.32 -14.94
C LEU A 91 -6.80 6.87 -15.29
N LEU A 92 -7.07 6.45 -16.53
CA LEU A 92 -6.79 5.10 -17.02
C LEU A 92 -5.31 4.88 -17.37
N ILE A 93 -4.50 5.94 -17.42
CA ILE A 93 -3.05 5.81 -17.64
C ILE A 93 -2.40 5.29 -16.36
N ASP A 94 -1.81 4.10 -16.42
CA ASP A 94 -0.91 3.62 -15.39
C ASP A 94 0.45 4.29 -15.53
N GLU A 95 0.73 5.26 -14.65
CA GLU A 95 2.12 5.56 -14.34
C GLU A 95 2.69 4.31 -13.67
N GLY A 96 3.45 3.55 -14.45
CA GLY A 96 4.10 2.32 -13.99
C GLY A 96 4.83 2.53 -12.66
N PRO A 97 5.18 1.44 -11.95
CA PRO A 97 5.69 1.50 -10.59
C PRO A 97 6.77 2.58 -10.48
N PRO A 98 6.71 3.46 -9.45
CA PRO A 98 7.60 4.59 -9.32
C PRO A 98 9.02 4.09 -9.51
N LYS A 99 9.67 4.55 -10.59
CA LYS A 99 11.00 4.06 -10.98
C LYS A 99 11.87 4.14 -9.74
N ARG A 100 12.16 2.97 -9.13
CA ARG A 100 13.10 2.90 -8.01
C ARG A 100 14.36 3.51 -8.57
N LYS A 101 14.75 4.69 -8.07
CA LYS A 101 16.02 5.31 -8.45
C LYS A 101 17.06 4.20 -8.31
N PRO A 102 17.82 3.85 -9.36
CA PRO A 102 18.83 2.81 -9.22
C PRO A 102 19.69 3.25 -8.05
N GLY A 103 19.71 2.40 -7.01
CA GLY A 103 20.54 2.63 -5.84
C GLY A 103 21.91 2.97 -6.36
N ARG A 104 22.39 4.16 -6.00
CA ARG A 104 23.72 4.63 -6.32
C ARG A 104 24.66 3.48 -6.02
N GLU A 105 25.31 2.97 -7.06
CA GLU A 105 26.34 1.94 -6.99
C GLU A 105 27.34 2.38 -5.91
N GLU A 106 27.26 1.78 -4.72
CA GLU A 106 28.36 1.86 -3.76
C GLU A 106 29.48 1.05 -4.37
N ARG A 107 30.34 1.77 -5.09
CA ARG A 107 31.65 1.32 -5.57
C ARG A 107 32.28 0.47 -4.45
N PRO A 108 32.74 -0.76 -4.70
CA PRO A 108 33.54 -1.47 -3.73
C PRO A 108 34.78 -0.61 -3.48
N THR A 109 34.87 -0.07 -2.27
CA THR A 109 36.01 0.72 -1.85
C THR A 109 37.24 -0.14 -2.03
N ILE A 110 38.15 0.43 -2.82
CA ILE A 110 39.44 -0.08 -3.22
C ILE A 110 40.10 -0.81 -2.04
N ARG A 111 40.45 -2.07 -2.27
CA ARG A 111 41.24 -2.92 -1.38
C ARG A 111 42.64 -2.31 -1.24
N GLY A 112 42.75 -1.30 -0.39
CA GLY A 112 43.98 -0.60 -0.05
C GLY A 112 44.93 -1.55 0.67
N ARG A 113 45.96 -1.96 -0.04
CA ARG A 113 47.14 -2.66 0.46
C ARG A 113 47.94 -1.69 1.33
N GLY A 114 47.64 -1.62 2.62
CA GLY A 114 48.29 -0.74 3.59
C GLY A 114 48.66 -1.50 4.85
N ARG A 115 49.97 -1.67 5.08
CA ARG A 115 50.56 -2.33 6.25
C ARG A 115 50.25 -1.55 7.54
N GLY A 116 49.81 -2.29 8.55
CA GLY A 116 50.10 -2.03 9.97
C GLY A 116 49.34 -0.90 10.64
N LEU A 117 48.47 -1.24 11.60
CA LEU A 117 48.49 -0.67 12.95
C LEU A 117 47.52 -1.40 13.89
N VAL A 118 48.10 -1.97 14.95
CA VAL A 118 47.59 -1.97 16.33
C VAL A 118 46.26 -2.69 16.63
N ARG A 119 46.50 -3.90 17.14
CA ARG A 119 45.69 -4.81 17.96
C ARG A 119 44.97 -4.11 19.12
N GLY A 120 43.75 -3.62 18.90
CA GLY A 120 42.83 -3.20 19.97
C GLY A 120 42.03 -4.39 20.52
N ARG A 121 42.61 -5.16 21.45
CA ARG A 121 41.91 -6.24 22.17
C ARG A 121 41.35 -5.71 23.49
N GLY A 122 40.26 -4.95 23.42
CA GLY A 122 39.46 -4.54 24.59
C GLY A 122 38.28 -5.49 24.78
N ARG A 123 38.49 -6.63 25.43
CA ARG A 123 37.40 -7.52 25.88
C ARG A 123 37.42 -7.52 27.40
N GLY A 124 36.32 -7.03 27.97
CA GLY A 124 36.14 -6.77 29.40
C GLY A 124 36.60 -7.92 30.30
N GLY A 125 37.26 -7.54 31.39
CA GLY A 125 37.39 -8.39 32.57
C GLY A 125 36.00 -8.64 33.17
N PRO A 126 35.82 -9.78 33.84
CA PRO A 126 36.10 -9.72 35.28
C PRO A 126 36.63 -11.04 35.85
N ARG A 127 37.05 -10.95 37.12
CA ARG A 127 37.24 -12.04 38.11
C ARG A 127 38.63 -12.68 38.17
N GLY A 128 39.33 -12.32 39.25
CA GLY A 128 40.11 -13.31 40.00
C GLY A 128 41.43 -12.80 40.55
N ARG A 129 41.43 -12.26 41.78
CA ARG A 129 42.33 -12.71 42.87
C ARG A 129 42.28 -11.79 44.09
N GLY A 130 42.32 -12.43 45.26
CA GLY A 130 42.51 -11.83 46.57
C GLY A 130 41.23 -11.94 47.38
N ARG A 131 41.16 -12.61 48.52
CA ARG A 131 42.18 -13.03 49.50
C ARG A 131 41.40 -13.92 50.49
N GLY A 132 41.85 -15.14 50.80
CA GLY A 132 41.23 -15.96 51.87
C GLY A 132 41.60 -15.43 53.27
N PRO A 133 41.48 -16.20 54.38
CA PRO A 133 40.67 -17.39 54.74
C PRO A 133 39.96 -17.14 56.13
N PRO A 134 39.81 -18.09 57.09
CA PRO A 134 39.11 -19.38 57.16
C PRO A 134 37.92 -19.43 58.19
N MET A 135 37.15 -20.53 58.12
CA MET A 135 36.42 -21.29 59.18
C MET A 135 35.93 -20.60 60.48
N ARG A 136 34.69 -20.94 60.90
CA ARG A 136 34.43 -21.87 62.03
C ARG A 136 32.92 -22.10 62.26
N TYR A 137 32.59 -23.39 62.45
CA TYR A 137 31.42 -24.06 63.03
C TYR A 137 30.01 -23.61 62.65
#